data_AF-A0A6P0JX50-F1
#
_entry.id   AF-A0A6P0JX50-F1
#
_cell.length_a   1.000
_cell.length_b   1.000
_cell.length_c   1.000
_cell.angle_alpha   90.00
_cell.angle_beta   90.00
_cell.angle_gamma   90.00
#
_symmetry.space_group_name_H-M   'P 1'
#
loop_
_entity.id
_entity.type
_entity.pdbx_description
1 polymer ?
#
loop_
_entity_poly.entity_id
_entity_poly.type
_entity_poly.pdbx_seq_one_letter_code
_entity_poly.pdbx_strand_id
1 'polypeptide(L)' 'MEILCTRPTCPNPRNFFPDLDDPNTLKTSQQRYCTSCGMELILGGRYLPVQLLGQGGFGAA' A
#
# COMPACT_ATOMS: atom_id res chain seq x y z
N MET A 1 -7.53 0.34 -7.71
CA MET A 1 -6.83 1.27 -6.80
C MET A 1 -5.32 1.20 -7.03
N GLU A 2 -4.65 2.35 -7.10
CA GLU A 2 -3.17 2.42 -7.09
C GLU A 2 -2.68 2.58 -5.63
N ILE A 3 -1.75 1.73 -5.21
CA ILE A 3 -1.11 1.79 -3.88
C ILE A 3 0.38 1.99 -4.06
N LEU A 4 0.92 2.99 -3.37
CA LEU A 4 2.35 3.28 -3.34
C LEU A 4 3.04 2.53 -2.19
N CYS A 5 4.10 1.82 -2.53
CA CYS A 5 4.99 1.23 -1.54
C CYS A 5 5.76 2.34 -0.81
N THR A 6 5.79 2.27 0.52
CA THR A 6 6.47 3.24 1.37
C THR A 6 7.94 2.87 1.64
N ARG A 7 8.43 1.73 1.13
CA ARG A 7 9.84 1.33 1.25
C ARG A 7 10.72 2.29 0.43
N PRO A 8 11.64 3.04 1.07
CA PRO A 8 12.48 4.01 0.36
C PRO A 8 13.37 3.41 -0.73
N THR A 9 13.76 2.15 -0.56
CA THR A 9 14.64 1.42 -1.50
C THR A 9 13.87 0.62 -2.56
N CYS A 10 12.54 0.80 -2.67
CA CYS A 10 11.75 0.05 -3.63
C CYS A 10 12.10 0.46 -5.07
N PRO A 11 12.51 -0.48 -5.95
CA PRO A 11 12.86 -0.16 -7.32
C PRO A 11 11.64 0.25 -8.16
N ASN A 12 10.44 -0.22 -7.79
CA ASN A 12 9.19 0.19 -8.41
C ASN A 12 8.06 0.22 -7.36
N PRO A 13 7.71 1.40 -6.84
CA PRO A 13 6.75 1.53 -5.74
C PRO A 13 5.29 1.45 -6.17
N ARG A 14 4.97 1.40 -7.47
CA ARG A 14 3.58 1.49 -7.96
C ARG A 14 2.95 0.10 -8.03
N ASN A 15 1.89 -0.13 -7.27
CA ASN A 15 1.14 -1.39 -7.25
C ASN A 15 -0.32 -1.11 -7.63
N PHE A 16 -0.84 -1.89 -8.59
CA PHE A 16 -2.22 -1.75 -9.05
C PHE A 16 -3.06 -2.94 -8.58
N PHE A 17 -4.13 -2.64 -7.87
CA PHE A 17 -5.08 -3.60 -7.34
C PHE A 17 -6.50 -3.22 -7.81
N PRO A 18 -6.95 -3.73 -8.97
CA PRO A 18 -8.27 -3.42 -9.51
C PRO A 18 -9.41 -3.95 -8.65
N ASP A 19 -9.15 -5.00 -7.87
CA ASP A 19 -10.08 -5.61 -6.94
C ASP A 19 -10.35 -4.76 -5.70
N LEU A 20 -9.48 -3.79 -5.38
CA LEU A 20 -9.65 -2.86 -4.25
C LEU A 20 -10.47 -1.60 -4.61
N ASP A 21 -10.98 -1.48 -5.84
CA ASP A 21 -11.87 -0.38 -6.21
C ASP A 21 -13.30 -0.55 -5.65
N ASP A 22 -13.67 -1.77 -5.22
CA ASP A 22 -14.95 -2.02 -4.56
C ASP A 22 -14.84 -1.83 -3.03
N PRO A 23 -15.62 -0.91 -2.42
CA PRO A 23 -15.64 -0.71 -0.97
C PRO A 23 -16.03 -1.95 -0.15
N ASN A 24 -16.71 -2.93 -0.75
CA ASN A 24 -17.03 -4.19 -0.07
C ASN A 24 -15.84 -5.16 -0.03
N THR A 25 -14.99 -5.15 -1.06
CA THR A 25 -13.78 -5.99 -1.10
C THR A 25 -12.64 -5.38 -0.28
N LEU A 26 -12.64 -4.06 -0.09
CA LEU A 26 -11.69 -3.36 0.78
C LEU A 26 -11.70 -3.89 2.21
N LYS A 27 -12.90 -4.15 2.78
CA LYS A 27 -13.08 -4.62 4.17
C LYS A 27 -12.66 -6.07 4.39
N THR A 28 -12.65 -6.89 3.33
CA THR A 28 -12.30 -8.32 3.38
C THR A 28 -10.96 -8.60 2.71
N SER A 29 -10.28 -7.57 2.21
CA SER A 29 -9.03 -7.71 1.49
C SER A 29 -7.96 -8.32 2.39
N GLN A 30 -7.39 -9.42 1.93
CA GLN A 30 -6.25 -10.04 2.60
C GLN A 30 -5.00 -9.17 2.44
N GLN A 31 -4.00 -9.42 3.28
CA GLN A 31 -2.72 -8.73 3.26
C GLN A 31 -2.14 -8.68 1.84
N ARG A 32 -1.83 -7.47 1.37
CA ARG A 32 -1.18 -7.25 0.08
C ARG A 32 0.27 -6.85 0.30
N TYR A 33 1.11 -7.27 -0.64
CA TYR A 33 2.53 -7.03 -0.62
C TYR A 33 2.93 -6.31 -1.90
N CYS A 34 3.98 -5.51 -1.81
CA CYS A 34 4.57 -4.87 -2.98
C CYS A 34 5.16 -5.94 -3.89
N THR A 35 4.79 -5.92 -5.16
CA THR A 35 5.30 -6.85 -6.18
C THR A 35 6.80 -6.71 -6.42
N SER A 36 7.38 -5.56 -6.05
CA SER A 36 8.78 -5.23 -6.32
C SER A 36 9.73 -5.49 -5.14
N CYS A 37 9.25 -5.38 -3.90
CA CYS A 37 10.12 -5.50 -2.72
C CYS A 37 9.54 -6.36 -1.58
N GLY A 38 8.31 -6.88 -1.73
CA GLY A 38 7.65 -7.72 -0.73
C GLY A 38 7.17 -6.99 0.52
N MET A 39 7.30 -5.66 0.60
CA MET A 39 6.79 -4.90 1.75
C MET A 39 5.27 -4.98 1.84
N GLU A 40 4.77 -5.15 3.05
CA GLU A 40 3.35 -5.04 3.39
C GLU A 40 2.77 -3.68 3.01
N LEU A 41 1.68 -3.70 2.23
CA LEU A 41 1.00 -2.50 1.73
C LEU A 41 -0.27 -2.16 2.50
N ILE A 42 -0.83 -3.13 3.23
CA ILE A 42 -1.99 -2.94 4.10
C ILE A 42 -1.50 -2.91 5.54
N LEU A 43 -1.79 -1.82 6.25
CA LEU A 43 -1.40 -1.68 7.64
C LEU A 43 -2.40 -2.42 8.52
N GLY A 44 -1.89 -3.33 9.37
CA GLY A 44 -2.70 -4.13 10.29
C GLY A 44 -3.80 -4.97 9.62
N GLY A 45 -3.64 -5.30 8.33
CA GLY A 45 -4.62 -6.05 7.53
C GLY A 45 -5.98 -5.35 7.35
N ARG A 46 -6.10 -4.05 7.65
CA ARG A 46 -7.38 -3.33 7.68
C ARG A 46 -7.34 -1.90 7.18
N TYR A 47 -6.15 -1.28 7.14
CA TYR A 47 -6.00 0.12 6.78
C TYR A 47 -5.25 0.26 5.46
N LEU A 48 -5.91 0.90 4.51
CA LEU A 48 -5.37 1.23 3.20
C LEU A 48 -5.11 2.74 3.10
N PRO A 49 -3.91 3.15 2.67
CA PRO A 49 -3.62 4.56 2.45
C PRO A 49 -4.41 5.06 1.25
N VAL A 50 -5.23 6.10 1.44
CA VAL A 50 -6.06 6.70 0.39
C VAL A 50 -5.28 7.77 -0.37
N GLN A 51 -4.45 8.54 0.33
CA GLN A 51 -3.59 9.57 -0.26
C GLN A 51 -2.42 9.91 0.66
N LEU A 52 -1.31 10.35 0.06
CA LEU A 52 -0.19 10.92 0.79
C LEU A 52 -0.55 12.35 1.22
N LEU A 53 -0.60 12.62 2.53
CA LEU A 53 -0.87 13.96 3.07
C LEU A 53 0.42 14.78 3.29
N GLY A 54 1.55 14.11 3.42
CA GLY A 54 2.84 14.75 3.66
C GLY A 54 3.94 13.72 3.89
N GLN A 55 5.19 14.13 3.69
CA GLN A 55 6.37 13.30 3.87
C GLN A 55 7.29 13.95 4.90
N GLY A 56 7.55 13.27 6.01
CA GLY A 56 8.52 13.69 7.03
C GLY A 56 9.90 13.07 6.82
N GLY A 57 10.91 13.55 7.54
CA GLY A 57 12.28 13.01 7.52
C GLY A 57 12.42 11.57 8.05
N PHE A 58 11.34 11.03 8.64
CA PHE A 58 11.25 9.66 9.15
C PHE A 58 10.36 8.79 8.26
N GLY A 59 10.56 8.87 6.94
CA GLY A 59 9.97 7.93 5.99
C GLY A 59 10.57 6.54 6.18
N ALA A 60 9.96 5.76 7.08
CA ALA A 60 10.11 4.34 7.40
C ALA A 60 11.44 3.90 8.04
N ALA A 61 11.47 3.92 9.37
CA ALA A 61 12.22 2.92 10.16
C ALA A 61 11.27 1.78 10.53
#